data_AF-A0A1U7CJA8-F1
#
_entry.id   AF-A0A1U7CJA8-F1
#
_cell.length_a   1.000
_cell.length_b   1.000
_cell.length_c   1.000
_cell.angle_alpha   90.00
_cell.angle_beta   90.00
_cell.angle_gamma   90.00
#
_symmetry.space_group_name_H-M   'P 1'
#
loop_
_entity.id
_entity.type
_entity.pdbx_description
1 polymer ?
#
loop_
_entity_poly.entity_id
_entity_poly.type
_entity_poly.pdbx_seq_one_letter_code
_entity_poly.pdbx_strand_id
1 'polypeptide(L)'
;MSRASLRRVALGCLMGALGSGTVGPVATARADVIVLRGGGQVEGKVVPASVSAQSKSKSKDSRVEILLLKSKTPLMLRKEQILEIVPKASPLDEYLVKREKAAATAPAQFELGQWCESNKLGDLARVHYEAALEHDKTLVAAHQKLGHVEHAGQWVSRDELRKAQGLTKHKGRWITEDEKTKQDEQALTTAGQAAWVRRIKLMVQGVLSGAPDRRREAETQFMQIRDPEAVWPLVKVMGGAETDLRILLAQTLGEIPGKESAQALVRLILAEEEDVVRGVVLDRLKKSDDPGIQPQLVRALGSNDLRVVNRAAWTLGNLDAVGAVPRLLNVLVTSEERLVLVPPPTGGQGPGFPPILMAWNGNSAAYMIPPAVGAGSVAFGATVVPGVFALDPYNPGVPLGPTLGGGDYPGSMGGNRGPTPRLMTFTYQNVEVLGALVKLTEQDFGYDVDQWRQWVARSFNPRPNPVRRVPQP
;
A
#
# COMPACT_ATOMS: atom_id res chain seq x y z
N MET A 1 0.88 -37.64 35.25
CA MET A 1 1.52 -37.49 36.58
C MET A 1 2.82 -36.71 36.36
N SER A 2 2.82 -35.39 36.62
CA SER A 2 3.51 -34.71 37.74
C SER A 2 5.04 -34.68 37.53
N ARG A 3 5.78 -33.56 37.52
CA ARG A 3 5.66 -32.30 38.27
C ARG A 3 6.37 -31.15 37.56
N ALA A 4 5.81 -29.96 37.71
CA ALA A 4 6.39 -28.66 37.37
C ALA A 4 7.54 -28.27 38.31
N SER A 5 8.56 -27.62 37.76
CA SER A 5 9.70 -27.05 38.48
C SER A 5 9.47 -25.57 38.77
N LEU A 6 9.43 -25.22 40.06
CA LEU A 6 9.54 -23.86 40.58
C LEU A 6 11.01 -23.45 40.59
N ARG A 7 11.33 -22.26 40.06
CA ARG A 7 12.55 -21.52 40.43
C ARG A 7 12.20 -20.11 40.86
N ARG A 8 12.47 -19.84 42.13
CA ARG A 8 12.44 -18.54 42.80
C ARG A 8 13.59 -17.68 42.25
N VAL A 9 13.32 -16.40 41.97
CA VAL A 9 14.36 -15.37 41.82
C VAL A 9 14.15 -14.36 42.95
N ALA A 10 15.18 -14.23 43.78
CA ALA A 10 15.29 -13.26 44.86
C ALA A 10 15.66 -11.89 44.27
N LEU A 11 15.01 -10.83 44.73
CA LEU A 11 15.39 -9.45 44.42
C LEU A 11 16.02 -8.83 45.67
N GLY A 12 17.28 -8.43 45.56
CA GLY A 12 18.07 -7.86 46.64
C GLY A 12 17.70 -6.41 46.95
N CYS A 13 17.75 -6.10 48.25
CA CYS A 13 17.69 -4.75 48.80
C CYS A 13 18.95 -3.94 48.44
N LEU A 14 18.77 -2.68 48.06
CA LEU A 14 19.82 -1.67 48.11
C LEU A 14 19.19 -0.36 48.63
N MET A 15 19.61 0.02 49.84
CA MET A 15 19.34 1.33 50.44
C MET A 15 20.23 2.37 49.76
N GLY A 16 19.65 3.53 49.43
CA GLY A 16 20.35 4.75 49.02
C GLY A 16 19.56 5.96 49.49
N ALA A 17 20.24 6.89 50.16
CA ALA A 17 19.68 7.87 51.08
C ALA A 17 19.20 9.19 50.42
N LEU A 18 18.14 9.75 51.04
CA LEU A 18 17.86 11.16 51.33
C LEU A 18 18.07 12.23 50.23
N GLY A 19 16.96 12.64 49.62
CA GLY A 19 16.75 13.98 49.07
C GLY A 19 15.41 14.52 49.59
N SER A 20 15.46 15.44 50.55
CA SER A 20 14.28 16.05 51.19
C SER A 20 13.61 17.04 50.24
N GLY A 21 12.56 16.57 49.56
CA GLY A 21 11.53 17.40 48.96
C GLY A 21 10.20 16.85 49.43
N THR A 22 9.55 17.54 50.38
CA THR A 22 8.21 17.18 50.87
C THR A 22 7.18 17.40 49.76
N VAL A 23 7.06 16.45 48.85
CA VAL A 23 5.84 16.24 48.08
C VAL A 23 4.83 15.70 49.08
N GLY A 24 3.98 16.58 49.61
CA GLY A 24 2.85 16.18 50.44
C GLY A 24 2.03 15.12 49.70
N PRO A 25 1.49 14.11 50.42
CA PRO A 25 0.72 13.06 49.77
C PRO A 25 -0.47 13.70 49.08
N VAL A 26 -0.52 13.58 47.74
CA VAL A 26 -1.76 13.81 46.99
C VAL A 26 -2.72 12.75 47.50
N ALA A 27 -3.63 13.15 48.39
CA ALA A 27 -4.70 12.29 48.86
C ALA A 27 -5.47 11.83 47.62
N THR A 28 -5.29 10.56 47.27
CA THR A 28 -6.17 9.90 46.31
C THR A 28 -7.52 9.81 47.01
N ALA A 29 -8.49 10.62 46.57
CA ALA A 29 -9.86 10.49 47.02
C ALA A 29 -10.32 9.05 46.70
N ARG A 30 -10.60 8.24 47.73
CA ARG A 30 -11.03 6.84 47.56
C ARG A 30 -12.51 6.73 47.88
N ALA A 31 -13.30 6.23 46.95
CA ALA A 31 -14.70 5.89 47.18
C ALA A 31 -14.83 4.51 47.86
N ASP A 32 -16.04 4.17 48.33
CA ASP A 32 -16.33 2.84 48.83
C ASP A 32 -15.91 1.79 47.78
N VAL A 33 -15.27 0.71 48.24
CA VAL A 33 -14.86 -0.39 47.35
C VAL A 33 -15.95 -1.45 47.40
N ILE A 34 -16.62 -1.64 46.27
CA ILE A 34 -17.70 -2.60 46.11
C ILE A 34 -17.11 -3.84 45.46
N VAL A 35 -17.02 -4.92 46.24
CA VAL A 35 -16.54 -6.22 45.77
C VAL A 35 -17.73 -6.99 45.19
N LEU A 36 -17.61 -7.43 43.95
CA LEU A 36 -18.66 -8.18 43.25
C LEU A 36 -18.45 -9.69 43.42
N ARG A 37 -19.53 -10.47 43.44
CA ARG A 37 -19.47 -11.95 43.54
C ARG A 37 -18.67 -12.62 42.41
N GLY A 38 -18.51 -11.94 41.27
CA GLY A 38 -17.68 -12.39 40.14
C GLY A 38 -16.20 -12.03 40.25
N GLY A 39 -15.73 -11.49 41.38
CA GLY A 39 -14.31 -11.18 41.64
C GLY A 39 -13.85 -9.79 41.21
N GLY A 40 -14.69 -9.00 40.53
CA GLY A 40 -14.39 -7.60 40.18
C GLY A 40 -14.58 -6.63 41.36
N GLN A 41 -13.85 -5.52 41.35
CA GLN A 41 -14.01 -4.42 42.31
C GLN A 41 -14.43 -3.13 41.58
N VAL A 42 -15.38 -2.40 42.14
CA VAL A 42 -15.82 -1.09 41.63
C VAL A 42 -15.68 -0.07 42.74
N GLU A 43 -15.08 1.08 42.44
CA GLU A 43 -15.00 2.21 43.36
C GLU A 43 -16.17 3.16 43.10
N GLY A 44 -17.05 3.34 44.09
CA GLY A 44 -18.22 4.20 43.94
C GLY A 44 -19.16 4.12 45.14
N LYS A 45 -20.13 5.02 45.19
CA LYS A 45 -21.10 5.08 46.30
C LYS A 45 -22.41 4.42 45.90
N VAL A 46 -22.89 3.49 46.73
CA VAL A 46 -24.19 2.83 46.53
C VAL A 46 -25.31 3.78 46.97
N VAL A 47 -26.23 4.07 46.07
CA VAL A 47 -27.43 4.87 46.30
C VAL A 47 -28.65 4.03 45.95
N PRO A 48 -29.78 4.14 46.69
CA PRO A 48 -31.04 3.53 46.27
C PRO A 48 -31.39 3.98 44.84
N ALA A 49 -31.84 3.06 43.99
CA ALA A 49 -32.21 3.39 42.61
C ALA A 49 -33.22 4.55 42.60
N SER A 50 -32.90 5.59 41.84
CA SER A 50 -33.71 6.80 41.81
C SER A 50 -35.04 6.54 41.09
N VAL A 51 -36.07 7.28 41.53
CA VAL A 51 -37.46 7.15 41.08
C VAL A 51 -37.64 7.43 39.57
N SER A 52 -36.64 8.01 38.88
CA SER A 52 -36.68 8.28 37.43
C SER A 52 -36.44 7.04 36.55
N ALA A 53 -36.08 5.89 37.13
CA ALA A 53 -36.00 4.60 36.44
C ALA A 53 -37.19 3.68 36.77
N GLN A 54 -38.35 4.25 37.13
CA GLN A 54 -39.61 3.48 37.24
C GLN A 54 -40.11 3.08 35.85
N SER A 55 -39.43 2.08 35.30
CA SER A 55 -40.06 1.09 34.43
C SER A 55 -41.34 0.62 35.12
N LYS A 56 -42.47 0.78 34.42
CA LYS A 56 -43.76 0.17 34.75
C LYS A 56 -43.60 -1.36 34.76
N SER A 57 -43.04 -1.92 35.83
CA SER A 57 -42.93 -3.35 36.04
C SER A 57 -43.16 -3.65 37.52
N LYS A 58 -44.30 -4.30 37.81
CA LYS A 58 -44.70 -4.82 39.12
C LYS A 58 -43.84 -6.03 39.50
N SER A 59 -42.54 -5.82 39.71
CA SER A 59 -41.64 -6.82 40.27
C SER A 59 -40.70 -6.12 41.25
N LYS A 60 -40.53 -6.69 42.45
CA LYS A 60 -39.52 -6.26 43.44
C LYS A 60 -38.13 -6.45 42.84
N ASP A 61 -37.68 -5.51 42.03
CA ASP A 61 -36.35 -5.55 41.43
C ASP A 61 -35.38 -4.80 42.36
N SER A 62 -34.58 -5.54 43.12
CA SER A 62 -33.57 -5.08 44.09
C SER A 62 -32.35 -4.45 43.40
N ARG A 63 -32.56 -3.50 42.49
CA ARG A 63 -31.49 -2.77 41.81
C ARG A 63 -30.97 -1.64 42.68
N VAL A 64 -29.66 -1.44 42.64
CA VAL A 64 -28.95 -0.32 43.28
C VAL A 64 -28.13 0.42 42.24
N GLU A 65 -28.03 1.74 42.41
CA GLU A 65 -27.21 2.60 41.57
C GLU A 65 -25.87 2.85 42.26
N ILE A 66 -24.78 2.75 41.52
CA ILE A 66 -23.44 3.05 42.02
C ILE A 66 -22.95 4.31 41.32
N LEU A 67 -22.78 5.39 42.08
CA LEU A 67 -22.15 6.62 41.60
C LEU A 67 -20.64 6.43 41.56
N LEU A 68 -20.03 6.61 40.39
CA LEU A 68 -18.58 6.49 40.22
C LEU A 68 -17.91 7.86 40.28
N LEU A 69 -16.63 7.87 40.65
CA LEU A 69 -15.82 9.10 40.73
C LEU A 69 -15.55 9.76 39.37
N LYS A 70 -15.49 8.97 38.29
CA LYS A 70 -15.08 9.40 36.93
C LYS A 70 -16.08 8.94 35.85
N SER A 71 -17.35 8.92 36.19
CA SER A 71 -18.41 8.61 35.23
C SER A 71 -19.60 9.52 35.45
N LYS A 72 -20.16 9.98 34.33
CA LYS A 72 -21.45 10.68 34.28
C LYS A 72 -22.63 9.74 34.52
N THR A 73 -22.50 8.47 34.10
CA THR A 73 -23.56 7.47 34.22
C THR A 73 -23.33 6.57 35.44
N PRO A 74 -24.31 6.48 36.36
CA PRO A 74 -24.26 5.52 37.45
C PRO A 74 -24.27 4.08 36.93
N LEU A 75 -23.53 3.19 37.58
CA LEU A 75 -23.57 1.76 37.27
C LEU A 75 -24.76 1.12 37.98
N MET A 76 -25.66 0.50 37.22
CA MET A 76 -26.80 -0.24 37.78
C MET A 76 -26.41 -1.69 38.04
N LEU A 77 -26.49 -2.13 39.30
CA LEU A 77 -26.26 -3.52 39.69
C LEU A 77 -27.46 -4.06 40.47
N ARG A 78 -27.62 -5.38 40.46
CA ARG A 78 -28.55 -6.05 41.38
C ARG A 78 -27.87 -6.25 42.73
N LYS A 79 -28.62 -6.11 43.83
CA LYS A 79 -28.08 -6.24 45.19
C LYS A 79 -27.40 -7.59 45.41
N GLU A 80 -27.85 -8.65 44.75
CA GLU A 80 -27.30 -10.00 44.88
C GLU A 80 -25.91 -10.15 44.24
N GLN A 81 -25.51 -9.23 43.36
CA GLN A 81 -24.18 -9.24 42.73
C GLN A 81 -23.10 -8.62 43.61
N ILE A 82 -23.49 -7.90 44.66
CA ILE A 82 -22.58 -7.27 45.62
C ILE A 82 -22.25 -8.28 46.72
N LEU A 83 -20.96 -8.58 46.86
CA LEU A 83 -20.43 -9.46 47.90
C LEU A 83 -20.16 -8.67 49.18
N GLU A 84 -19.46 -7.55 49.06
CA GLU A 84 -19.03 -6.71 50.20
C GLU A 84 -18.93 -5.24 49.77
N ILE A 85 -19.26 -4.33 50.68
CA ILE A 85 -19.07 -2.89 50.52
C ILE A 85 -18.10 -2.44 51.62
N VAL A 86 -16.91 -2.01 51.23
CA VAL A 86 -15.90 -1.49 52.15
C VAL A 86 -16.02 0.04 52.17
N PRO A 87 -16.56 0.65 53.24
CA PRO A 87 -16.79 2.09 53.29
C PRO A 87 -15.45 2.84 53.36
N LYS A 88 -15.30 3.88 52.53
CA LYS A 88 -14.14 4.77 52.50
C LYS A 88 -14.60 6.21 52.28
N ALA A 89 -14.04 7.13 53.08
CA ALA A 89 -14.39 8.54 53.01
C ALA A 89 -14.10 9.11 51.61
N SER A 90 -15.15 9.61 50.97
CA SER A 90 -15.11 10.06 49.58
C SER A 90 -15.73 11.45 49.43
N PRO A 91 -15.26 12.26 48.46
CA PRO A 91 -15.98 13.45 48.04
C PRO A 91 -17.42 13.17 47.60
N LEU A 92 -17.76 11.92 47.23
CA LEU A 92 -19.12 11.51 46.93
C LEU A 92 -20.07 11.55 48.14
N ASP A 93 -19.57 11.40 49.37
CA ASP A 93 -20.39 11.44 50.59
C ASP A 93 -20.90 12.87 50.84
N GLU A 94 -20.00 13.84 50.77
CA GLU A 94 -20.34 15.27 50.89
C GLU A 94 -21.19 15.74 49.71
N TYR A 95 -20.92 15.21 48.51
CA TYR A 95 -21.70 15.48 47.31
C TYR A 95 -23.18 15.09 47.49
N LEU A 96 -23.46 13.90 48.03
CA LEU A 96 -24.83 13.42 48.23
C LEU A 96 -25.60 14.34 49.19
N VAL A 97 -24.98 14.71 50.31
CA VAL A 97 -25.59 15.63 51.29
C VAL A 97 -25.86 17.00 50.68
N LYS A 98 -24.93 17.52 49.87
CA LYS A 98 -25.12 18.79 49.17
C LYS A 98 -26.19 18.71 48.08
N ARG A 99 -26.26 17.59 47.36
CA ARG A 99 -27.25 17.35 46.31
C ARG A 99 -28.67 17.30 46.87
N GLU A 100 -28.88 16.68 48.03
CA GLU A 100 -30.20 16.63 48.69
C GLU A 100 -30.65 18.00 49.21
N LYS A 101 -29.71 18.85 49.62
CA LYS A 101 -29.99 20.21 50.11
C LYS A 101 -30.08 21.26 49.00
N ALA A 102 -29.56 20.96 47.81
CA ALA A 102 -29.55 21.89 46.69
C ALA A 102 -30.96 22.10 46.14
N ALA A 103 -31.34 23.36 45.95
CA ALA A 103 -32.59 23.71 45.29
C ALA A 103 -32.55 23.35 43.80
N ALA A 104 -33.71 23.08 43.21
CA ALA A 104 -33.87 22.86 41.76
C ALA A 104 -33.93 24.21 41.00
N THR A 105 -32.94 25.08 41.22
CA THR A 105 -32.81 26.39 40.58
C THR A 105 -31.47 26.50 39.86
N ALA A 106 -31.41 27.29 38.78
CA ALA A 106 -30.20 27.43 37.96
C ALA A 106 -28.94 27.85 38.76
N PRO A 107 -28.99 28.85 39.68
CA PRO A 107 -27.82 29.22 40.48
C PRO A 107 -27.37 28.12 41.43
N ALA A 108 -28.31 27.42 42.09
CA ALA A 108 -27.99 26.36 43.04
C ALA A 108 -27.35 25.14 42.36
N GLN A 109 -27.82 24.77 41.17
CA GLN A 109 -27.20 23.72 40.37
C GLN A 109 -25.80 24.13 39.88
N PHE A 110 -25.60 25.38 39.48
CA PHE A 110 -24.31 25.87 39.05
C PHE A 110 -23.27 25.88 40.18
N GLU A 111 -23.64 26.33 41.38
CA GLU A 111 -22.78 26.30 42.57
C GLU A 111 -22.39 24.87 42.97
N LEU A 112 -23.34 23.93 42.89
CA LEU A 112 -23.07 22.51 43.12
C LEU A 112 -22.08 21.96 42.09
N GLY A 113 -22.20 22.36 40.82
CA GLY A 113 -21.24 22.06 39.76
C GLY A 113 -19.83 22.59 40.05
N GLN A 114 -19.70 23.84 40.51
CA GLN A 114 -18.42 24.43 40.88
C GLN A 114 -17.75 23.70 42.06
N TRP A 115 -18.55 23.30 43.04
CA TRP A 115 -18.05 22.51 44.16
C TRP A 115 -17.57 21.13 43.68
N CYS A 116 -18.32 20.46 42.80
CA CYS A 116 -17.89 19.19 42.19
C CYS A 116 -16.56 19.34 41.43
N GLU A 117 -16.40 20.42 40.65
CA GLU A 117 -15.16 20.72 39.92
C GLU A 117 -13.97 20.92 40.87
N SER A 118 -14.17 21.70 41.94
CA SER A 118 -13.17 21.96 42.98
C SER A 118 -12.73 20.67 43.70
N ASN A 119 -13.63 19.69 43.81
CA ASN A 119 -13.37 18.38 44.43
C ASN A 119 -12.95 17.30 43.42
N LYS A 120 -12.55 17.69 42.20
CA LYS A 120 -12.08 16.78 41.14
C LYS A 120 -13.14 15.77 40.64
N LEU A 121 -14.43 16.07 40.83
CA LEU A 121 -15.56 15.30 40.33
C LEU A 121 -16.05 15.88 38.98
N GLY A 122 -15.18 15.85 37.97
CA GLY A 122 -15.39 16.56 36.70
C GLY A 122 -16.64 16.14 35.93
N ASP A 123 -16.94 14.83 35.86
CA ASP A 123 -18.13 14.35 35.13
C ASP A 123 -19.44 14.74 35.82
N LEU A 124 -19.45 14.74 37.16
CA LEU A 124 -20.60 15.20 37.96
C LEU A 124 -20.76 16.72 37.87
N ALA A 125 -19.66 17.47 37.83
CA ALA A 125 -19.71 18.92 37.61
C ALA A 125 -20.40 19.25 36.27
N ARG A 126 -20.07 18.50 35.20
CA ARG A 126 -20.73 18.64 33.90
C ARG A 126 -22.23 18.35 33.96
N VAL A 127 -22.67 17.34 34.69
CA VAL A 127 -24.11 17.04 34.88
C VAL A 127 -24.83 18.23 35.49
N HIS A 128 -24.25 18.85 36.51
CA HIS A 128 -24.86 20.00 37.18
C HIS A 128 -24.82 21.28 36.33
N TYR A 129 -23.77 21.47 35.54
CA TYR A 129 -23.75 22.56 34.57
C TYR A 129 -24.79 22.37 33.46
N GLU A 130 -25.01 21.14 32.99
CA GLU A 130 -26.10 20.82 32.05
C GLU A 130 -27.48 21.05 32.69
N ALA A 131 -27.69 20.58 33.93
CA ALA A 131 -28.94 20.79 34.67
C ALA A 131 -29.22 22.27 34.95
N ALA A 132 -28.19 23.08 35.22
CA ALA A 132 -28.33 24.53 35.36
C ALA A 132 -28.85 25.17 34.06
N LEU A 133 -28.39 24.70 32.89
CA LEU A 133 -28.86 25.16 31.58
C LEU A 133 -30.28 24.71 31.24
N GLU A 134 -30.76 23.59 31.79
CA GLU A 134 -32.17 23.18 31.65
C GLU A 134 -33.11 24.19 32.33
N HIS A 135 -32.68 24.79 33.43
CA HIS A 135 -33.43 25.81 34.16
C HIS A 135 -33.24 27.23 33.61
N ASP A 136 -32.00 27.61 33.24
CA ASP A 136 -31.67 28.89 32.61
C ASP A 136 -30.70 28.70 31.45
N LYS A 137 -31.25 28.72 30.23
CA LYS A 137 -30.50 28.57 28.98
C LYS A 137 -29.59 29.75 28.64
N THR A 138 -29.71 30.87 29.35
CA THR A 138 -28.93 32.09 29.08
C THR A 138 -27.70 32.22 30.00
N LEU A 139 -27.53 31.28 30.95
CA LEU A 139 -26.46 31.30 31.93
C LEU A 139 -25.07 31.11 31.27
N VAL A 140 -24.42 32.23 30.95
CA VAL A 140 -23.11 32.28 30.27
C VAL A 140 -22.04 31.48 31.02
N ALA A 141 -22.04 31.55 32.35
CA ALA A 141 -21.02 30.88 33.17
C ALA A 141 -21.07 29.34 33.04
N ALA A 142 -22.28 28.76 32.93
CA ALA A 142 -22.45 27.32 32.70
C ALA A 142 -22.04 26.92 31.27
N HIS A 143 -22.40 27.72 30.26
CA HIS A 143 -21.96 27.52 28.88
C HIS A 143 -20.43 27.55 28.73
N GLN A 144 -19.76 28.51 29.36
CA GLN A 144 -18.29 28.60 29.35
C GLN A 144 -17.64 27.38 30.01
N LYS A 145 -18.17 26.92 31.15
CA LYS A 145 -17.68 25.73 31.86
C LYS A 145 -17.88 24.43 31.08
N LEU A 146 -18.91 24.34 30.25
CA LEU A 146 -19.14 23.22 29.33
C LEU A 146 -18.33 23.33 28.03
N GLY A 147 -17.63 24.44 27.80
CA GLY A 147 -16.86 24.70 26.59
C GLY A 147 -17.71 25.00 25.36
N HIS A 148 -18.94 25.47 25.56
CA HIS A 148 -19.81 25.97 24.50
C HIS A 148 -19.24 27.29 23.95
N VAL A 149 -19.52 27.55 22.67
CA VAL A 149 -19.05 28.75 21.95
C VAL A 149 -20.28 29.50 21.45
N GLU A 150 -20.25 30.82 21.54
CA GLU A 150 -21.32 31.65 21.00
C GLU A 150 -21.19 31.74 19.47
N HIS A 151 -22.26 31.35 18.77
CA HIS A 151 -22.36 31.41 17.32
C HIS A 151 -23.73 31.94 16.92
N ALA A 152 -23.78 33.03 16.15
CA ALA A 152 -25.02 33.69 15.71
C ALA A 152 -26.00 34.06 16.87
N GLY A 153 -25.46 34.48 18.02
CA GLY A 153 -26.26 34.86 19.19
C GLY A 153 -26.84 33.68 19.99
N GLN A 154 -26.42 32.45 19.70
CA GLN A 154 -26.78 31.24 20.43
C GLN A 154 -25.53 30.51 20.92
N TRP A 155 -25.59 29.96 22.13
CA TRP A 155 -24.53 29.11 22.64
C TRP A 155 -24.66 27.69 22.09
N VAL A 156 -23.66 27.25 21.34
CA VAL A 156 -23.60 25.90 20.76
C VAL A 156 -22.40 25.14 21.27
N SER A 157 -22.51 23.82 21.39
CA SER A 157 -21.35 22.99 21.68
C SER A 157 -20.35 23.01 20.52
N ARG A 158 -19.07 22.75 20.78
CA ARG A 158 -18.06 22.63 19.70
C ARG A 158 -18.42 21.58 18.66
N ASP A 159 -19.15 20.54 19.06
CA ASP A 159 -19.59 19.47 18.17
C ASP A 159 -20.78 19.93 17.31
N GLU A 160 -21.71 20.71 17.87
CA GLU A 160 -22.80 21.35 17.11
C GLU A 160 -22.29 22.43 16.16
N LEU A 161 -21.30 23.23 16.57
CA LEU A 161 -20.66 24.23 15.71
C LEU A 161 -20.04 23.56 14.48
N ARG A 162 -19.33 22.45 14.66
CA ARG A 162 -18.76 21.67 13.55
C ARG A 162 -19.84 21.10 12.64
N LYS A 163 -20.94 20.59 13.21
CA LYS A 163 -22.12 20.16 12.42
C LYS A 163 -22.74 21.32 11.64
N ALA A 164 -22.87 22.49 12.24
CA ALA A 164 -23.37 23.70 11.59
C ALA A 164 -22.43 24.18 10.46
N GLN A 165 -21.13 23.90 10.58
CA GLN A 165 -20.12 24.09 9.53
C GLN A 165 -20.14 22.99 8.45
N GLY A 166 -21.09 22.04 8.49
CA GLY A 166 -21.22 20.96 7.51
C GLY A 166 -20.28 19.78 7.73
N LEU A 167 -19.64 19.68 8.90
CA LEU A 167 -18.76 18.57 9.26
C LEU A 167 -19.53 17.49 10.03
N THR A 168 -19.37 16.24 9.65
CA THR A 168 -19.89 15.09 10.37
C THR A 168 -18.77 14.24 10.96
N LYS A 169 -19.05 13.59 12.09
CA LYS A 169 -18.06 12.81 12.83
C LYS A 169 -18.04 11.38 12.29
N HIS A 170 -16.97 11.01 11.58
CA HIS A 170 -16.76 9.67 11.04
C HIS A 170 -15.46 9.06 11.61
N LYS A 171 -15.57 7.89 12.25
CA LYS A 171 -14.45 7.16 12.88
C LYS A 171 -13.53 8.03 13.75
N GLY A 172 -14.13 8.94 14.53
CA GLY A 172 -13.40 9.82 15.45
C GLY A 172 -12.80 11.09 14.84
N ARG A 173 -12.96 11.31 13.52
CA ARG A 173 -12.52 12.52 12.81
C ARG A 173 -13.74 13.31 12.33
N TRP A 174 -13.58 14.63 12.23
CA TRP A 174 -14.57 15.51 11.60
C TRP A 174 -14.22 15.61 10.12
N ILE A 175 -15.13 15.16 9.28
CA ILE A 175 -15.00 15.19 7.81
C ILE A 175 -16.23 15.84 7.22
N THR A 176 -16.13 16.30 5.98
CA THR A 176 -17.31 16.81 5.27
C THR A 176 -18.25 15.67 4.88
N GLU A 177 -19.53 15.95 4.66
CA GLU A 177 -20.47 14.91 4.22
C GLU A 177 -20.07 14.32 2.85
N ASP A 178 -19.52 15.13 1.94
CA ASP A 178 -19.01 14.69 0.64
C ASP A 178 -17.81 13.75 0.75
N GLU A 179 -16.92 13.98 1.72
CA GLU A 179 -15.80 13.07 1.98
C GLU A 179 -16.28 11.76 2.60
N LYS A 180 -17.29 11.83 3.46
CA LYS A 180 -17.89 10.66 4.09
C LYS A 180 -18.56 9.77 3.04
N THR A 181 -19.37 10.33 2.16
CA THR A 181 -20.03 9.58 1.08
C THR A 181 -19.00 8.92 0.17
N LYS A 182 -17.95 9.64 -0.26
CA LYS A 182 -16.84 9.06 -1.02
C LYS A 182 -16.13 7.92 -0.29
N GLN A 183 -15.88 8.06 1.01
CA GLN A 183 -15.26 7.00 1.82
C GLN A 183 -16.17 5.78 1.95
N ASP A 184 -17.47 6.00 2.13
CA ASP A 184 -18.46 4.93 2.23
C ASP A 184 -18.60 4.19 0.89
N GLU A 185 -18.66 4.91 -0.24
CA GLU A 185 -18.62 4.34 -1.59
C GLU A 185 -17.34 3.52 -1.84
N GLN A 186 -16.18 4.06 -1.44
CA GLN A 186 -14.90 3.33 -1.52
C GLN A 186 -14.87 2.10 -0.62
N ALA A 187 -15.48 2.17 0.57
CA ALA A 187 -15.59 1.03 1.47
C ALA A 187 -16.50 -0.05 0.90
N LEU A 188 -17.63 0.33 0.29
CA LEU A 188 -18.57 -0.58 -0.37
C LEU A 188 -17.91 -1.28 -1.56
N THR A 189 -17.27 -0.53 -2.46
CA THR A 189 -16.53 -1.09 -3.60
C THR A 189 -15.40 -2.02 -3.16
N THR A 190 -14.64 -1.65 -2.12
CA THR A 190 -13.58 -2.51 -1.55
C THR A 190 -14.17 -3.79 -0.97
N ALA A 191 -15.31 -3.71 -0.27
CA ALA A 191 -15.99 -4.87 0.28
C ALA A 191 -16.54 -5.80 -0.83
N GLY A 192 -17.13 -5.22 -1.88
CA GLY A 192 -17.58 -5.94 -3.08
C GLY A 192 -16.43 -6.67 -3.77
N GLN A 193 -15.32 -5.98 -4.03
CA GLN A 193 -14.11 -6.59 -4.59
C GLN A 193 -13.54 -7.69 -3.69
N ALA A 194 -13.55 -7.53 -2.36
CA ALA A 194 -13.10 -8.56 -1.43
C ALA A 194 -14.00 -9.81 -1.44
N ALA A 195 -15.32 -9.63 -1.60
CA ALA A 195 -16.24 -10.74 -1.82
C ALA A 195 -15.95 -11.46 -3.14
N TRP A 196 -15.74 -10.71 -4.23
CA TRP A 196 -15.34 -11.26 -5.52
C TRP A 196 -14.03 -12.05 -5.46
N VAL A 197 -12.99 -11.54 -4.79
CA VAL A 197 -11.71 -12.26 -4.62
C VAL A 197 -11.94 -13.62 -3.95
N ARG A 198 -12.77 -13.68 -2.90
CA ARG A 198 -13.09 -14.95 -2.21
C ARG A 198 -13.81 -15.91 -3.15
N ARG A 199 -14.82 -15.43 -3.87
CA ARG A 199 -15.59 -16.24 -4.83
C ARG A 199 -14.70 -16.77 -5.97
N ILE A 200 -13.88 -15.91 -6.57
CA ILE A 200 -12.98 -16.28 -7.66
C ILE A 200 -11.95 -17.31 -7.21
N LYS A 201 -11.37 -17.18 -6.02
CA LYS A 201 -10.46 -18.20 -5.47
C LYS A 201 -11.12 -19.57 -5.36
N LEU A 202 -12.37 -19.64 -4.92
CA LEU A 202 -13.12 -20.90 -4.85
C LEU A 202 -13.37 -21.48 -6.25
N MET A 203 -13.76 -20.64 -7.21
CA MET A 203 -13.97 -21.08 -8.60
C MET A 203 -12.65 -21.57 -9.24
N VAL A 204 -11.54 -20.87 -9.02
CA VAL A 204 -10.20 -21.33 -9.48
C VAL A 204 -9.83 -22.67 -8.86
N GLN A 205 -10.08 -22.89 -7.57
CA GLN A 205 -9.87 -24.21 -6.96
C GLN A 205 -10.76 -25.28 -7.61
N GLY A 206 -12.00 -24.93 -7.97
CA GLY A 206 -12.90 -25.78 -8.74
C GLY A 206 -12.33 -26.18 -10.10
N VAL A 207 -11.74 -25.24 -10.83
CA VAL A 207 -11.08 -25.48 -12.13
C VAL A 207 -9.83 -26.34 -11.99
N LEU A 208 -8.98 -26.09 -10.99
CA LEU A 208 -7.70 -26.78 -10.86
C LEU A 208 -7.81 -28.19 -10.24
N SER A 209 -8.66 -28.35 -9.22
CA SER A 209 -8.70 -29.56 -8.37
C SER A 209 -10.07 -30.25 -8.34
N GLY A 210 -11.03 -29.76 -9.13
CA GLY A 210 -12.38 -30.32 -9.18
C GLY A 210 -12.47 -31.63 -9.98
N ALA A 211 -13.47 -32.44 -9.63
CA ALA A 211 -13.97 -33.48 -10.53
C ALA A 211 -14.37 -32.87 -11.89
N PRO A 212 -14.39 -33.64 -13.00
CA PRO A 212 -14.69 -33.11 -14.33
C PRO A 212 -15.96 -32.23 -14.39
N ASP A 213 -17.02 -32.61 -13.69
CA ASP A 213 -18.27 -31.83 -13.65
C ASP A 213 -18.11 -30.51 -12.91
N ARG A 214 -17.39 -30.50 -11.77
CA ARG A 214 -17.11 -29.29 -11.01
C ARG A 214 -16.20 -28.33 -11.77
N ARG A 215 -15.27 -28.86 -12.58
CA ARG A 215 -14.42 -28.05 -13.46
C ARG A 215 -15.24 -27.32 -14.51
N ARG A 216 -16.10 -28.05 -15.24
CA ARG A 216 -17.03 -27.47 -16.23
C ARG A 216 -17.98 -26.46 -15.62
N GLU A 217 -18.49 -26.74 -14.44
CA GLU A 217 -19.35 -25.80 -13.70
C GLU A 217 -18.60 -24.51 -13.38
N ALA A 218 -17.37 -24.60 -12.84
CA ALA A 218 -16.57 -23.43 -12.51
C ALA A 218 -16.20 -22.60 -13.76
N GLU A 219 -15.80 -23.24 -14.86
CA GLU A 219 -15.56 -22.57 -16.15
C GLU A 219 -16.82 -21.87 -16.67
N THR A 220 -17.98 -22.51 -16.57
CA THR A 220 -19.27 -21.92 -16.96
C THR A 220 -19.59 -20.70 -16.09
N GLN A 221 -19.35 -20.79 -14.77
CA GLN A 221 -19.56 -19.67 -13.85
C GLN A 221 -18.67 -18.48 -14.19
N PHE A 222 -17.40 -18.71 -14.57
CA PHE A 222 -16.53 -17.64 -15.07
C PHE A 222 -17.10 -16.97 -16.32
N MET A 223 -17.53 -17.76 -17.31
CA MET A 223 -18.08 -17.24 -18.56
C MET A 223 -19.43 -16.51 -18.40
N GLN A 224 -20.08 -16.61 -17.24
CA GLN A 224 -21.32 -15.89 -16.91
C GLN A 224 -21.09 -14.58 -16.15
N ILE A 225 -19.85 -14.25 -15.76
CA ILE A 225 -19.55 -13.00 -15.08
C ILE A 225 -19.75 -11.83 -16.05
N ARG A 226 -20.59 -10.86 -15.66
CA ARG A 226 -20.85 -9.61 -16.42
C ARG A 226 -20.62 -8.34 -15.57
N ASP A 227 -20.21 -8.50 -14.32
CA ASP A 227 -20.03 -7.41 -13.35
C ASP A 227 -18.65 -6.73 -13.54
N PRO A 228 -18.59 -5.42 -13.87
CA PRO A 228 -17.35 -4.68 -13.97
C PRO A 228 -16.52 -4.66 -12.67
N GLU A 229 -17.14 -4.77 -11.48
CA GLU A 229 -16.41 -4.83 -10.21
C GLU A 229 -15.55 -6.10 -10.08
N ALA A 230 -15.87 -7.15 -10.85
CA ALA A 230 -15.11 -8.40 -10.87
C ALA A 230 -13.78 -8.29 -11.64
N VAL A 231 -13.59 -7.26 -12.48
CA VAL A 231 -12.42 -7.13 -13.37
C VAL A 231 -11.11 -7.12 -12.58
N TRP A 232 -10.97 -6.24 -11.58
CA TRP A 232 -9.75 -6.18 -10.77
C TRP A 232 -9.50 -7.46 -9.95
N PRO A 233 -10.51 -8.01 -9.25
CA PRO A 233 -10.40 -9.31 -8.59
C PRO A 233 -9.95 -10.46 -9.52
N LEU A 234 -10.49 -10.53 -10.75
CA LEU A 234 -10.13 -11.54 -11.75
C LEU A 234 -8.66 -11.44 -12.13
N VAL A 235 -8.20 -10.25 -12.51
CA VAL A 235 -6.80 -10.00 -12.87
C VAL A 235 -5.87 -10.30 -11.69
N LYS A 236 -6.25 -9.92 -10.47
CA LYS A 236 -5.45 -10.17 -9.26
C LYS A 236 -5.27 -11.65 -8.96
N VAL A 237 -6.30 -12.47 -9.18
CA VAL A 237 -6.25 -13.91 -8.83
C VAL A 237 -5.66 -14.74 -9.97
N MET A 238 -5.95 -14.40 -11.22
CA MET A 238 -5.62 -15.25 -12.38
C MET A 238 -4.49 -14.70 -13.26
N GLY A 239 -4.12 -13.41 -13.14
CA GLY A 239 -3.20 -12.75 -14.07
C GLY A 239 -1.77 -13.27 -14.07
N GLY A 240 -1.32 -13.88 -12.96
CA GLY A 240 -0.01 -14.54 -12.85
C GLY A 240 -0.09 -16.05 -12.72
N ALA A 241 -1.21 -16.66 -13.13
CA ALA A 241 -1.42 -18.10 -13.06
C ALA A 241 -0.88 -18.81 -14.31
N GLU A 242 -1.00 -20.14 -14.33
CA GLU A 242 -0.69 -20.99 -15.48
C GLU A 242 -1.45 -20.55 -16.75
N THR A 243 -0.90 -20.92 -17.91
CA THR A 243 -1.40 -20.53 -19.23
C THR A 243 -2.92 -20.74 -19.41
N ASP A 244 -3.46 -21.89 -19.00
CA ASP A 244 -4.89 -22.19 -19.13
C ASP A 244 -5.78 -21.23 -18.33
N LEU A 245 -5.35 -20.83 -17.12
CA LEU A 245 -6.09 -19.86 -16.31
C LEU A 245 -5.99 -18.45 -16.87
N ARG A 246 -4.86 -18.09 -17.49
CA ARG A 246 -4.73 -16.79 -18.19
C ARG A 246 -5.58 -16.74 -19.46
N ILE A 247 -5.72 -17.85 -20.17
CA ILE A 247 -6.67 -17.98 -21.29
C ILE A 247 -8.10 -17.79 -20.79
N LEU A 248 -8.50 -18.49 -19.72
CA LEU A 248 -9.83 -18.34 -19.13
C LEU A 248 -10.07 -16.92 -18.61
N LEU A 249 -9.05 -16.26 -18.03
CA LEU A 249 -9.11 -14.85 -17.62
C LEU A 249 -9.40 -13.96 -18.82
N ALA A 250 -8.63 -14.09 -19.89
CA ALA A 250 -8.83 -13.30 -21.11
C ALA A 250 -10.25 -13.48 -21.67
N GLN A 251 -10.73 -14.73 -21.74
CA GLN A 251 -12.08 -15.05 -22.19
C GLN A 251 -13.14 -14.41 -21.29
N THR A 252 -13.00 -14.56 -19.97
CA THR A 252 -13.93 -14.00 -18.98
C THR A 252 -13.99 -12.48 -19.04
N LEU A 253 -12.83 -11.81 -19.10
CA LEU A 253 -12.76 -10.36 -19.26
C LEU A 253 -13.46 -9.93 -20.56
N GLY A 254 -13.24 -10.64 -21.66
CA GLY A 254 -13.92 -10.36 -22.93
C GLY A 254 -15.44 -10.47 -22.90
N GLU A 255 -16.02 -11.15 -21.91
CA GLU A 255 -17.47 -11.21 -21.70
C GLU A 255 -18.01 -10.05 -20.84
N ILE A 256 -17.15 -9.39 -20.05
CA ILE A 256 -17.53 -8.28 -19.18
C ILE A 256 -17.61 -6.99 -20.01
N PRO A 257 -18.77 -6.34 -20.12
CA PRO A 257 -18.90 -5.08 -20.85
C PRO A 257 -18.26 -3.93 -20.08
N GLY A 258 -17.86 -2.89 -20.82
CA GLY A 258 -17.37 -1.63 -20.27
C GLY A 258 -15.87 -1.41 -20.41
N LYS A 259 -15.48 -0.14 -20.20
CA LYS A 259 -14.11 0.34 -20.36
C LYS A 259 -13.14 -0.37 -19.43
N GLU A 260 -13.56 -0.72 -18.21
CA GLU A 260 -12.70 -1.33 -17.19
C GLU A 260 -12.12 -2.66 -17.69
N SER A 261 -12.94 -3.47 -18.38
CA SER A 261 -12.51 -4.73 -18.96
C SER A 261 -11.57 -4.53 -20.15
N ALA A 262 -11.90 -3.62 -21.07
CA ALA A 262 -11.04 -3.28 -22.21
C ALA A 262 -9.64 -2.83 -21.73
N GLN A 263 -9.59 -1.97 -20.70
CA GLN A 263 -8.33 -1.54 -20.09
C GLN A 263 -7.57 -2.69 -19.42
N ALA A 264 -8.27 -3.66 -18.82
CA ALA A 264 -7.65 -4.85 -18.26
C ALA A 264 -7.06 -5.76 -19.35
N LEU A 265 -7.77 -5.97 -20.45
CA LEU A 265 -7.28 -6.73 -21.60
C LEU A 265 -6.05 -6.08 -22.25
N VAL A 266 -6.03 -4.75 -22.39
CA VAL A 266 -4.85 -4.02 -22.87
C VAL A 266 -3.66 -4.19 -21.92
N ARG A 267 -3.86 -4.13 -20.60
CA ARG A 267 -2.77 -4.40 -19.65
C ARG A 267 -2.28 -5.85 -19.74
N LEU A 268 -3.20 -6.80 -19.92
CA LEU A 268 -2.88 -8.21 -20.04
C LEU A 268 -2.04 -8.48 -21.29
N ILE A 269 -2.45 -8.01 -22.48
CA ILE A 269 -1.74 -8.27 -23.74
C ILE A 269 -0.32 -7.67 -23.77
N LEU A 270 -0.12 -6.54 -23.09
CA LEU A 270 1.18 -5.88 -22.99
C LEU A 270 2.14 -6.62 -22.05
N ALA A 271 1.62 -7.25 -21.00
CA ALA A 271 2.40 -8.06 -20.08
C ALA A 271 2.62 -9.50 -20.58
N GLU A 272 1.76 -9.99 -21.47
CA GLU A 272 1.71 -11.41 -21.83
C GLU A 272 2.92 -11.90 -22.62
N GLU A 273 3.56 -12.95 -22.08
CA GLU A 273 4.76 -13.54 -22.64
C GLU A 273 4.41 -14.61 -23.68
N GLU A 274 3.37 -15.40 -23.42
CA GLU A 274 3.00 -16.52 -24.28
C GLU A 274 2.14 -16.09 -25.46
N ASP A 275 2.60 -16.40 -26.68
CA ASP A 275 1.92 -16.00 -27.92
C ASP A 275 0.50 -16.58 -28.02
N VAL A 276 0.28 -17.79 -27.49
CA VAL A 276 -1.04 -18.45 -27.46
C VAL A 276 -2.04 -17.62 -26.67
N VAL A 277 -1.66 -17.15 -25.47
CA VAL A 277 -2.52 -16.32 -24.63
C VAL A 277 -2.74 -14.96 -25.29
N ARG A 278 -1.68 -14.38 -25.87
CA ARG A 278 -1.75 -13.08 -26.57
C ARG A 278 -2.76 -13.09 -27.72
N GLY A 279 -2.84 -14.19 -28.47
CA GLY A 279 -3.84 -14.39 -29.53
C GLY A 279 -5.27 -14.36 -28.99
N VAL A 280 -5.54 -15.05 -27.88
CA VAL A 280 -6.87 -15.05 -27.24
C VAL A 280 -7.24 -13.64 -26.75
N VAL A 281 -6.31 -12.92 -26.12
CA VAL A 281 -6.56 -11.55 -25.65
C VAL A 281 -6.85 -10.61 -26.82
N LEU A 282 -6.12 -10.74 -27.93
CA LEU A 282 -6.35 -9.97 -29.14
C LEU A 282 -7.75 -10.23 -29.72
N ASP A 283 -8.20 -11.47 -29.77
CA ASP A 283 -9.54 -11.81 -30.26
C ASP A 283 -10.65 -11.17 -29.40
N ARG A 284 -10.41 -11.04 -28.09
CA ARG A 284 -11.33 -10.32 -27.19
C ARG A 284 -11.28 -8.81 -27.38
N LEU A 285 -10.09 -8.24 -27.60
CA LEU A 285 -9.93 -6.82 -27.93
C LEU A 285 -10.63 -6.46 -29.25
N LYS A 286 -10.54 -7.32 -30.29
CA LYS A 286 -11.22 -7.10 -31.57
C LYS A 286 -12.75 -7.06 -31.47
N LYS A 287 -13.32 -7.79 -30.51
CA LYS A 287 -14.77 -7.81 -30.22
C LYS A 287 -15.20 -6.65 -29.33
N SER A 288 -14.27 -5.90 -28.76
CA SER A 288 -14.58 -4.79 -27.88
C SER A 288 -14.77 -3.50 -28.69
N ASP A 289 -15.90 -2.84 -28.47
CA ASP A 289 -16.21 -1.55 -29.09
C ASP A 289 -15.61 -0.35 -28.32
N ASP A 290 -14.71 -0.57 -27.35
CA ASP A 290 -14.16 0.50 -26.53
C ASP A 290 -13.16 1.38 -27.33
N PRO A 291 -13.47 2.68 -27.52
CA PRO A 291 -12.59 3.58 -28.29
C PRO A 291 -11.28 3.91 -27.55
N GLY A 292 -11.16 3.53 -26.28
CA GLY A 292 -9.98 3.76 -25.44
C GLY A 292 -8.82 2.79 -25.70
N ILE A 293 -9.06 1.66 -26.40
CA ILE A 293 -8.06 0.62 -26.67
C ILE A 293 -6.88 1.17 -27.49
N GLN A 294 -7.13 1.77 -28.65
CA GLN A 294 -6.05 2.27 -29.52
C GLN A 294 -5.22 3.38 -28.85
N PRO A 295 -5.82 4.41 -28.20
CA PRO A 295 -5.05 5.41 -27.45
C PRO A 295 -4.17 4.82 -26.34
N GLN A 296 -4.61 3.75 -25.67
CA GLN A 296 -3.81 3.09 -24.64
C GLN A 296 -2.60 2.36 -25.22
N LEU A 297 -2.79 1.62 -26.31
CA LEU A 297 -1.70 0.93 -27.00
C LEU A 297 -0.69 1.91 -27.60
N VAL A 298 -1.15 3.04 -28.15
CA VAL A 298 -0.27 4.12 -28.64
C VAL A 298 0.58 4.70 -27.51
N ARG A 299 0.02 4.88 -26.31
CA ARG A 299 0.82 5.31 -25.14
C ARG A 299 1.87 4.27 -24.74
N ALA A 300 1.58 2.99 -24.89
CA ALA A 300 2.51 1.90 -24.57
C ALA A 300 3.74 1.85 -25.48
N LEU A 301 3.67 2.42 -26.70
CA LEU A 301 4.85 2.59 -27.57
C LEU A 301 5.92 3.50 -26.96
N GLY A 302 5.56 4.36 -25.99
CA GLY A 302 6.51 5.20 -25.26
C GLY A 302 7.16 4.52 -24.05
N SER A 303 7.04 3.20 -23.92
CA SER A 303 7.66 2.43 -22.82
C SER A 303 9.17 2.32 -22.99
N ASN A 304 9.90 2.27 -21.87
CA ASN A 304 11.33 1.94 -21.85
C ASN A 304 11.59 0.43 -22.03
N ASP A 305 10.56 -0.41 -21.89
CA ASP A 305 10.66 -1.84 -22.12
C ASP A 305 10.33 -2.17 -23.58
N LEU A 306 11.34 -2.59 -24.34
CA LEU A 306 11.21 -2.98 -25.75
C LEU A 306 10.18 -4.09 -25.97
N ARG A 307 9.97 -4.98 -25.00
CA ARG A 307 8.95 -6.04 -25.09
C ARG A 307 7.54 -5.43 -25.12
N VAL A 308 7.31 -4.41 -24.30
CA VAL A 308 6.03 -3.69 -24.26
C VAL A 308 5.81 -2.91 -25.56
N VAL A 309 6.85 -2.25 -26.08
CA VAL A 309 6.78 -1.55 -27.37
C VAL A 309 6.43 -2.51 -28.51
N ASN A 310 7.14 -3.64 -28.61
CA ASN A 310 6.90 -4.64 -29.65
C ASN A 310 5.50 -5.27 -29.52
N ARG A 311 5.04 -5.61 -28.30
CA ARG A 311 3.68 -6.14 -28.09
C ARG A 311 2.59 -5.12 -28.41
N ALA A 312 2.80 -3.85 -28.06
CA ALA A 312 1.88 -2.77 -28.40
C ALA A 312 1.79 -2.60 -29.93
N ALA A 313 2.94 -2.62 -30.62
CA ALA A 313 3.00 -2.51 -32.07
C ALA A 313 2.32 -3.69 -32.78
N TRP A 314 2.64 -4.91 -32.37
CA TRP A 314 1.99 -6.13 -32.85
C TRP A 314 0.47 -6.05 -32.66
N THR A 315 0.01 -5.58 -31.49
CA THR A 315 -1.43 -5.44 -31.20
C THR A 315 -2.08 -4.38 -32.09
N LEU A 316 -1.46 -3.20 -32.25
CA LEU A 316 -1.97 -2.12 -33.10
C LEU A 316 -2.07 -2.55 -34.57
N GLY A 317 -1.06 -3.27 -35.08
CA GLY A 317 -1.09 -3.83 -36.43
C GLY A 317 -2.19 -4.87 -36.62
N ASN A 318 -2.54 -5.64 -35.59
CA ASN A 318 -3.60 -6.64 -35.65
C ASN A 318 -5.01 -6.10 -35.35
N LEU A 319 -5.12 -4.88 -34.81
CA LEU A 319 -6.37 -4.14 -34.65
C LEU A 319 -6.66 -3.19 -35.83
N ASP A 320 -5.85 -3.26 -36.89
CA ASP A 320 -5.95 -2.39 -38.07
C ASP A 320 -5.97 -0.90 -37.70
N ALA A 321 -5.17 -0.53 -36.68
CA ALA A 321 -5.10 0.83 -36.15
C ALA A 321 -4.25 1.74 -37.07
N VAL A 322 -4.74 2.01 -38.28
CA VAL A 322 -4.03 2.79 -39.31
C VAL A 322 -3.59 4.16 -38.78
N GLY A 323 -4.42 4.83 -37.97
CA GLY A 323 -4.04 6.11 -37.35
C GLY A 323 -2.78 6.07 -36.48
N ALA A 324 -2.29 4.89 -36.09
CA ALA A 324 -1.09 4.72 -35.29
C ALA A 324 0.21 4.72 -36.09
N VAL A 325 0.22 4.66 -37.44
CA VAL A 325 1.50 4.53 -38.18
C VAL A 325 2.50 5.65 -37.91
N PRO A 326 2.12 6.93 -37.76
CA PRO A 326 3.08 7.97 -37.40
C PRO A 326 3.73 7.75 -36.03
N ARG A 327 3.02 7.10 -35.09
CA ARG A 327 3.54 6.77 -33.76
C ARG A 327 4.41 5.52 -33.78
N LEU A 328 4.04 4.51 -34.57
CA LEU A 328 4.87 3.33 -34.81
C LEU A 328 6.20 3.71 -35.46
N LEU A 329 6.18 4.60 -36.44
CA LEU A 329 7.40 5.08 -37.12
C LEU A 329 8.42 5.70 -36.16
N ASN A 330 7.96 6.43 -35.14
CA ASN A 330 8.85 7.03 -34.13
C ASN A 330 9.60 6.00 -33.28
N VAL A 331 9.14 4.75 -33.27
CA VAL A 331 9.72 3.66 -32.47
C VAL A 331 10.21 2.51 -33.35
N LEU A 332 10.34 2.70 -34.66
CA LEU A 332 10.86 1.68 -35.58
C LEU A 332 12.30 1.29 -35.23
N VAL A 333 13.09 2.29 -34.85
CA VAL A 333 14.44 2.14 -34.33
C VAL A 333 14.52 2.89 -33.00
N THR A 334 14.90 2.19 -31.94
CA THR A 334 15.01 2.75 -30.58
C THR A 334 16.43 2.57 -30.06
N SER A 335 16.96 3.57 -29.35
CA SER A 335 18.29 3.51 -28.75
C SER A 335 18.20 3.51 -27.22
N GLU A 336 18.90 2.58 -26.57
CA GLU A 336 19.07 2.54 -25.11
C GLU A 336 20.52 2.87 -24.76
N GLU A 337 20.73 3.80 -23.83
CA GLU A 337 22.05 4.04 -23.25
C GLU A 337 22.24 3.16 -22.02
N ARG A 338 23.23 2.26 -22.07
CA ARG A 338 23.56 1.37 -20.96
C ARG A 338 24.96 1.64 -20.46
N LEU A 339 25.11 1.66 -19.13
CA LEU A 339 26.42 1.66 -18.49
C LEU A 339 27.03 0.26 -18.65
N VAL A 340 28.06 0.16 -19.48
CA VAL A 340 28.80 -1.08 -19.73
C VAL A 340 30.22 -0.92 -19.23
N LEU A 341 30.70 -1.91 -18.50
CA LEU A 341 32.12 -1.99 -18.14
C LEU A 341 32.91 -2.40 -19.38
N VAL A 342 33.62 -1.44 -19.95
CA VAL A 342 34.45 -1.68 -21.13
C VAL A 342 35.87 -1.99 -20.66
N PRO A 343 36.45 -3.15 -21.01
CA PRO A 343 37.84 -3.46 -20.68
C PRO A 343 38.78 -2.44 -21.35
N PRO A 344 39.96 -2.18 -20.76
CA PRO A 344 40.93 -1.30 -21.37
C PRO A 344 41.30 -1.82 -22.78
N PRO A 345 41.56 -0.94 -23.76
CA PRO A 345 41.96 -1.36 -25.10
C PRO A 345 43.24 -2.19 -25.01
N THR A 346 43.12 -3.49 -25.23
CA THR A 346 44.24 -4.43 -25.30
C THR A 346 44.91 -4.27 -26.66
N GLY A 347 46.14 -3.76 -26.69
CA GLY A 347 47.01 -3.97 -27.86
C GLY A 347 47.32 -5.46 -27.97
N GLY A 348 46.76 -6.12 -28.99
CA GLY A 348 47.06 -7.51 -29.37
C GLY A 348 46.24 -8.57 -28.61
N GLN A 349 45.23 -9.13 -29.27
CA GLN A 349 44.59 -10.39 -28.88
C GLN A 349 45.02 -11.47 -29.87
N GLY A 350 45.88 -12.36 -29.42
CA GLY A 350 46.22 -13.61 -30.09
C GLY A 350 46.25 -14.75 -29.05
N PRO A 351 46.39 -16.01 -29.49
CA PRO A 351 46.56 -17.13 -28.57
C PRO A 351 47.93 -17.00 -27.88
N GLY A 352 47.94 -16.96 -26.54
CA GLY A 352 49.17 -16.85 -25.75
C GLY A 352 49.48 -15.47 -25.15
N PHE A 353 48.54 -14.52 -25.17
CA PHE A 353 48.76 -13.23 -24.52
C PHE A 353 48.67 -13.33 -22.99
N PRO A 354 49.59 -12.68 -22.27
CA PRO A 354 49.64 -12.69 -20.81
C PRO A 354 48.50 -11.89 -20.19
N PRO A 355 48.08 -12.22 -18.94
CA PRO A 355 46.98 -11.53 -18.29
C PRO A 355 47.29 -10.05 -18.05
N ILE A 356 46.28 -9.18 -18.07
CA ILE A 356 46.46 -7.73 -18.00
C ILE A 356 47.06 -7.34 -16.64
N LEU A 357 48.28 -6.81 -16.64
CA LEU A 357 48.93 -6.31 -15.43
C LEU A 357 48.20 -5.07 -14.88
N MET A 358 47.69 -5.17 -13.65
CA MET A 358 46.98 -4.10 -12.94
C MET A 358 47.87 -3.32 -11.97
N ALA A 359 48.87 -3.97 -11.36
CA ALA A 359 49.83 -3.32 -10.48
C ALA A 359 51.08 -4.18 -10.32
N TRP A 360 52.24 -3.53 -10.16
CA TRP A 360 53.50 -4.18 -9.82
C TRP A 360 54.30 -3.31 -8.86
N ASN A 361 54.86 -3.92 -7.81
CA ASN A 361 55.62 -3.22 -6.77
C ASN A 361 57.08 -3.69 -6.67
N GLY A 362 57.59 -4.37 -7.70
CA GLY A 362 58.95 -4.95 -7.72
C GLY A 362 59.02 -6.38 -7.17
N ASN A 363 58.09 -6.80 -6.31
CA ASN A 363 58.09 -8.15 -5.73
C ASN A 363 56.83 -8.96 -6.07
N SER A 364 55.69 -8.29 -6.23
CA SER A 364 54.40 -8.91 -6.53
C SER A 364 53.75 -8.22 -7.73
N ALA A 365 53.13 -9.03 -8.59
CA ALA A 365 52.34 -8.55 -9.72
C ALA A 365 50.88 -8.93 -9.55
N ALA A 366 49.98 -7.97 -9.72
CA ALA A 366 48.54 -8.19 -9.75
C ALA A 366 48.07 -8.21 -11.20
N TYR A 367 47.39 -9.28 -11.60
CA TYR A 367 46.87 -9.50 -12.94
C TYR A 367 45.35 -9.58 -12.93
N MET A 368 44.70 -9.04 -13.95
CA MET A 368 43.27 -9.19 -14.16
C MET A 368 42.97 -10.58 -14.72
N ILE A 369 42.02 -11.29 -14.12
CA ILE A 369 41.53 -12.56 -14.62
C ILE A 369 40.49 -12.27 -15.73
N PRO A 370 40.37 -13.12 -16.76
CA PRO A 370 39.27 -13.02 -17.71
C PRO A 370 37.91 -12.87 -17.01
N PRO A 371 36.97 -12.10 -17.58
CA PRO A 371 35.67 -11.88 -16.97
C PRO A 371 34.90 -13.19 -16.77
N ALA A 372 34.26 -13.34 -15.61
CA ALA A 372 33.22 -14.33 -15.39
C ALA A 372 31.87 -13.74 -15.81
N VAL A 373 31.17 -14.40 -16.74
CA VAL A 373 29.88 -13.97 -17.26
C VAL A 373 28.77 -14.83 -16.64
N GLY A 374 27.82 -14.19 -15.96
CA GLY A 374 26.59 -14.78 -15.46
C GLY A 374 25.36 -14.11 -16.09
N ALA A 375 24.16 -14.63 -15.82
CA ALA A 375 22.92 -14.06 -16.35
C ALA A 375 22.74 -12.60 -15.91
N GLY A 376 22.96 -11.66 -16.83
CA GLY A 376 22.84 -10.22 -16.58
C GLY A 376 23.98 -9.57 -15.79
N SER A 377 25.05 -10.31 -15.46
CA SER A 377 26.17 -9.80 -14.65
C SER A 377 27.52 -10.22 -15.22
N VAL A 378 28.48 -9.30 -15.26
CA VAL A 378 29.88 -9.60 -15.59
C VAL A 378 30.74 -9.22 -14.39
N ALA A 379 31.53 -10.16 -13.89
CA ALA A 379 32.47 -9.95 -12.79
C ALA A 379 33.91 -10.05 -13.31
N PHE A 380 34.75 -9.09 -12.92
CA PHE A 380 36.17 -9.11 -13.21
C PHE A 380 36.93 -9.42 -11.92
N GLY A 381 37.78 -10.44 -11.97
CA GLY A 381 38.62 -10.85 -10.84
C GLY A 381 40.05 -10.33 -10.98
N ALA A 382 40.80 -10.39 -9.88
CA ALA A 382 42.23 -10.15 -9.85
C ALA A 382 42.94 -11.34 -9.21
N THR A 383 44.10 -11.72 -9.75
CA THR A 383 45.02 -12.65 -9.10
C THR A 383 46.32 -11.91 -8.78
N VAL A 384 46.94 -12.24 -7.64
CA VAL A 384 48.23 -11.67 -7.25
C VAL A 384 49.25 -12.79 -7.24
N VAL A 385 50.33 -12.61 -7.99
CA VAL A 385 51.46 -13.53 -8.02
C VAL A 385 52.61 -12.89 -7.23
N PRO A 386 52.93 -13.43 -6.04
CA PRO A 386 54.06 -12.96 -5.24
C PRO A 386 55.40 -13.56 -5.75
N GLY A 387 56.51 -12.88 -5.47
CA GLY A 387 57.86 -13.40 -5.71
C GLY A 387 58.34 -13.32 -7.16
N VAL A 388 57.83 -12.38 -7.96
CA VAL A 388 58.16 -12.23 -9.40
C VAL A 388 59.37 -11.31 -9.66
N PHE A 389 60.29 -11.18 -8.70
CA PHE A 389 61.43 -10.25 -8.75
C PHE A 389 62.42 -10.47 -9.92
N ALA A 390 62.35 -11.62 -10.59
CA ALA A 390 63.21 -11.99 -11.72
C ALA A 390 62.43 -12.34 -13.00
N LEU A 391 61.13 -12.00 -13.07
CA LEU A 391 60.27 -12.32 -14.21
C LEU A 391 59.70 -11.03 -14.83
N ASP A 392 59.55 -11.03 -16.15
CA ASP A 392 58.89 -9.93 -16.87
C ASP A 392 57.41 -9.82 -16.44
N PRO A 393 56.98 -8.69 -15.84
CA PRO A 393 55.60 -8.51 -15.39
C PRO A 393 54.60 -8.37 -16.55
N TYR A 394 55.07 -8.17 -17.78
CA TYR A 394 54.25 -8.20 -18.99
C TYR A 394 54.29 -9.54 -19.71
N ASN A 395 55.17 -10.49 -19.33
CA ASN A 395 55.26 -11.81 -19.95
C ASN A 395 55.64 -12.90 -18.91
N PRO A 396 54.67 -13.47 -18.18
CA PRO A 396 54.91 -14.39 -17.08
C PRO A 396 55.65 -15.64 -17.56
N GLY A 397 56.80 -15.93 -16.93
CA GLY A 397 57.64 -17.09 -17.26
C GLY A 397 58.89 -16.76 -18.07
N VAL A 398 59.03 -15.51 -18.54
CA VAL A 398 60.29 -15.03 -19.13
C VAL A 398 61.18 -14.44 -18.03
N PRO A 399 62.38 -14.98 -17.80
CA PRO A 399 63.35 -14.37 -16.91
C PRO A 399 63.73 -12.98 -17.41
N LEU A 400 63.85 -12.01 -16.51
CA LEU A 400 64.47 -10.72 -16.82
C LEU A 400 65.92 -10.98 -17.26
N GLY A 401 66.16 -10.94 -18.56
CA GLY A 401 67.46 -11.29 -19.14
C GLY A 401 68.55 -10.27 -18.78
N PRO A 402 69.84 -10.68 -18.79
CA PRO A 402 70.97 -9.79 -18.44
C PRO A 402 71.17 -8.63 -19.44
N THR A 403 70.53 -8.67 -20.61
CA THR A 403 70.53 -7.59 -21.62
C THR A 403 69.43 -6.54 -21.44
N LEU A 404 68.51 -6.74 -20.49
CA LEU A 404 67.59 -5.71 -19.99
C LEU A 404 68.11 -5.10 -18.67
N GLY A 405 69.42 -5.13 -18.47
CA GLY A 405 70.08 -4.33 -17.45
C GLY A 405 70.06 -2.85 -17.83
N GLY A 406 69.29 -2.06 -17.11
CA GLY A 406 69.43 -0.59 -17.10
C GLY A 406 68.30 0.22 -17.72
N GLY A 407 67.10 -0.33 -17.87
CA GLY A 407 65.91 0.51 -18.04
C GLY A 407 65.31 0.81 -16.66
N ASP A 408 65.33 2.07 -16.21
CA ASP A 408 64.53 2.54 -15.08
C ASP A 408 63.07 2.14 -15.30
N TYR A 409 62.62 1.04 -14.69
CA TYR A 409 61.20 0.83 -14.47
C TYR A 409 60.82 1.81 -13.37
N PRO A 410 60.10 2.91 -13.68
CA PRO A 410 59.79 3.93 -12.70
C PRO A 410 59.02 3.25 -11.57
N GLY A 411 59.47 3.46 -10.33
CA GLY A 411 58.76 2.99 -9.15
C GLY A 411 57.28 3.36 -9.26
N SER A 412 56.42 2.35 -9.11
CA SER A 412 54.96 2.45 -9.26
C SER A 412 54.52 2.95 -10.65
N MET A 413 54.65 2.11 -11.68
CA MET A 413 53.80 2.27 -12.86
C MET A 413 52.35 1.99 -12.47
N GLY A 414 51.50 3.02 -12.59
CA GLY A 414 50.05 2.86 -12.48
C GLY A 414 49.56 1.92 -13.56
N GLY A 415 49.24 0.68 -13.20
CA GLY A 415 48.73 -0.29 -14.16
C GLY A 415 47.39 0.17 -14.74
N ASN A 416 47.00 -0.45 -15.86
CA ASN A 416 45.74 -0.14 -16.50
C ASN A 416 44.62 -0.25 -15.45
N ARG A 417 43.94 0.87 -15.20
CA ARG A 417 42.70 0.87 -14.42
C ARG A 417 41.81 -0.17 -15.10
N GLY A 418 41.26 -1.08 -14.30
CA GLY A 418 40.41 -2.15 -14.81
C GLY A 418 39.22 -1.62 -15.64
N PRO A 419 38.27 -2.49 -15.99
CA PRO A 419 37.14 -2.12 -16.84
C PRO A 419 36.50 -0.82 -16.38
N THR A 420 36.40 0.14 -17.30
CA THR A 420 35.86 1.46 -16.98
C THR A 420 34.40 1.51 -17.35
N PRO A 421 33.53 2.05 -16.50
CA PRO A 421 32.13 2.24 -16.86
C PRO A 421 32.05 3.26 -18.00
N ARG A 422 31.50 2.85 -19.13
CA ARG A 422 31.20 3.72 -20.27
C ARG A 422 29.73 3.64 -20.60
N LEU A 423 29.15 4.79 -20.93
CA LEU A 423 27.81 4.84 -21.50
C LEU A 423 27.92 4.39 -22.96
N MET A 424 27.26 3.28 -23.30
CA MET A 424 27.19 2.79 -24.68
C MET A 424 25.74 2.86 -25.16
N THR A 425 25.55 3.41 -26.35
CA THR A 425 24.25 3.47 -27.01
C THR A 425 24.03 2.19 -27.80
N PHE A 426 23.06 1.38 -27.39
CA PHE A 426 22.61 0.19 -28.11
C PHE A 426 21.41 0.56 -28.96
N THR A 427 21.52 0.38 -30.27
CA THR A 427 20.41 0.62 -31.20
C THR A 427 19.68 -0.69 -31.46
N TYR A 428 18.36 -0.67 -31.30
CA TYR A 428 17.47 -1.80 -31.47
C TYR A 428 16.51 -1.56 -32.63
N GLN A 429 16.41 -2.54 -33.52
CA GLN A 429 15.45 -2.58 -34.62
C GLN A 429 14.21 -3.35 -34.15
N ASN A 430 13.07 -2.68 -34.09
CA ASN A 430 11.85 -3.27 -33.55
C ASN A 430 11.08 -4.03 -34.63
N VAL A 431 11.25 -5.36 -34.66
CA VAL A 431 10.69 -6.25 -35.69
C VAL A 431 9.16 -6.18 -35.74
N GLU A 432 8.50 -6.14 -34.57
CA GLU A 432 7.03 -6.05 -34.52
C GLU A 432 6.51 -4.69 -34.96
N VAL A 433 7.30 -3.63 -34.78
CA VAL A 433 6.98 -2.29 -35.29
C VAL A 433 7.05 -2.28 -36.81
N LEU A 434 8.09 -2.85 -37.40
CA LEU A 434 8.19 -3.01 -38.85
C LEU A 434 7.02 -3.85 -39.39
N GLY A 435 6.75 -5.00 -38.78
CA GLY A 435 5.63 -5.86 -39.16
C GLY A 435 4.27 -5.15 -39.11
N ALA A 436 4.04 -4.34 -38.08
CA ALA A 436 2.84 -3.52 -37.98
C ALA A 436 2.77 -2.43 -39.06
N LEU A 437 3.89 -1.73 -39.35
CA LEU A 437 3.95 -0.72 -40.42
C LEU A 437 3.64 -1.34 -41.78
N VAL A 438 4.30 -2.44 -42.13
CA VAL A 438 4.08 -3.15 -43.39
C VAL A 438 2.63 -3.61 -43.51
N LYS A 439 2.07 -4.18 -42.44
CA LYS A 439 0.67 -4.64 -42.42
C LYS A 439 -0.34 -3.49 -42.59
N LEU A 440 -0.12 -2.35 -41.94
CA LEU A 440 -1.06 -1.22 -41.97
C LEU A 440 -0.94 -0.37 -43.24
N THR A 441 0.20 -0.39 -43.93
CA THR A 441 0.48 0.50 -45.07
C THR A 441 0.64 -0.23 -46.40
N GLU A 442 0.83 -1.56 -46.37
CA GLU A 442 1.21 -2.39 -47.53
C GLU A 442 2.50 -1.93 -48.21
N GLN A 443 3.34 -1.15 -47.52
CA GLN A 443 4.66 -0.70 -47.98
C GLN A 443 5.76 -1.32 -47.13
N ASP A 444 6.94 -1.52 -47.71
CA ASP A 444 8.12 -1.99 -46.98
C ASP A 444 9.36 -1.18 -47.39
N PHE A 445 9.85 -0.37 -46.44
CA PHE A 445 11.10 0.37 -46.55
C PHE A 445 12.15 -0.16 -45.54
N GLY A 446 11.92 -1.34 -44.96
CA GLY A 446 12.73 -1.88 -43.88
C GLY A 446 12.83 -0.90 -42.69
N TYR A 447 14.03 -0.74 -42.16
CA TYR A 447 14.32 0.16 -41.02
C TYR A 447 14.77 1.57 -41.45
N ASP A 448 14.57 1.97 -42.71
CA ASP A 448 14.89 3.32 -43.18
C ASP A 448 13.81 4.32 -42.73
N VAL A 449 14.06 4.94 -41.57
CA VAL A 449 13.14 5.90 -40.95
C VAL A 449 12.90 7.12 -41.85
N ASP A 450 13.88 7.55 -42.63
CA ASP A 450 13.76 8.76 -43.46
C ASP A 450 12.91 8.49 -44.70
N GLN A 451 13.08 7.33 -45.34
CA GLN A 451 12.23 6.90 -46.45
C GLN A 451 10.77 6.75 -45.99
N TRP A 452 10.54 6.11 -44.84
CA TRP A 452 9.22 6.05 -44.21
C TRP A 452 8.62 7.43 -43.97
N ARG A 453 9.38 8.38 -43.39
CA ARG A 453 8.91 9.74 -43.11
C ARG A 453 8.53 10.49 -44.38
N GLN A 454 9.34 10.38 -45.43
CA GLN A 454 9.05 11.01 -46.72
C GLN A 454 7.77 10.45 -47.35
N TRP A 455 7.57 9.13 -47.30
CA TRP A 455 6.35 8.51 -47.79
C TRP A 455 5.12 8.93 -46.97
N VAL A 456 5.22 8.92 -45.64
CA VAL A 456 4.11 9.33 -44.75
C VAL A 456 3.71 10.78 -45.03
N ALA A 457 4.66 11.68 -45.22
CA ALA A 457 4.37 13.09 -45.51
C ALA A 457 3.69 13.32 -46.86
N ARG A 458 3.93 12.46 -47.86
CA ARG A 458 3.44 12.65 -49.24
C ARG A 458 2.17 11.86 -49.55
N SER A 459 2.05 10.64 -49.02
CA SER A 459 1.12 9.63 -49.55
C SER A 459 0.22 8.99 -48.49
N PHE A 460 0.53 9.12 -47.20
CA PHE A 460 -0.21 8.40 -46.16
C PHE A 460 -1.55 9.07 -45.84
N ASN A 461 -2.62 8.26 -45.89
CA ASN A 461 -3.96 8.66 -45.45
C ASN A 461 -4.31 7.93 -44.13
N PRO A 462 -4.47 8.64 -43.00
CA PRO A 462 -4.79 8.03 -41.70
C PRO A 462 -6.21 7.48 -41.59
N ARG A 463 -7.09 7.79 -42.56
CA ARG A 463 -8.47 7.30 -42.65
C ARG A 463 -8.75 6.83 -44.08
N PRO A 464 -8.18 5.68 -44.49
CA PRO A 464 -8.47 5.14 -45.81
C PRO A 464 -9.97 4.88 -45.94
N ASN A 465 -10.56 5.25 -47.07
CA ASN A 465 -11.95 4.91 -47.35
C ASN A 465 -12.08 3.36 -47.34
N PRO A 466 -13.13 2.79 -46.73
CA PRO A 466 -13.31 1.36 -46.71
C PRO A 466 -13.33 0.83 -48.15
N VAL A 467 -12.42 -0.10 -48.47
CA VAL A 467 -12.34 -0.72 -49.78
C VAL A 467 -13.71 -1.34 -50.09
N ARG A 468 -14.37 -0.84 -51.14
CA ARG A 468 -15.66 -1.36 -51.60
C ARG A 468 -15.42 -2.79 -52.10
N ARG A 469 -15.62 -3.79 -51.23
CA ARG A 469 -15.59 -5.21 -51.63
C ARG A 469 -16.85 -5.48 -52.45
N VAL A 470 -16.76 -5.27 -53.76
CA VAL A 470 -17.78 -5.77 -54.69
C VAL A 470 -17.69 -7.30 -54.64
N PRO A 471 -18.79 -8.02 -54.34
CA PRO A 471 -18.79 -9.47 -54.46
C PRO A 471 -18.48 -9.82 -55.92
N GLN A 472 -17.45 -10.63 -56.16
CA GLN A 472 -17.25 -11.18 -57.50
C GLN A 472 -18.44 -12.10 -57.82
N PRO A 473 -18.98 -12.05 -59.06
CA PRO A 473 -20.17 -12.78 -59.48
C PRO A 473 -19.99 -14.30 -59.44
#